data_AF-A0A968UAQ6-F1
#
_entry.id   AF-A0A968UAQ6-F1
#
_cell.length_a   1.000
_cell.length_b   1.000
_cell.length_c   1.000
_cell.angle_alpha   90.00
_cell.angle_beta   90.00
_cell.angle_gamma   90.00
#
_symmetry.space_group_name_H-M   'P 1'
#
loop_
_entity.id
_entity.type
_entity.pdbx_description
1 polymer ?
#
loop_
_entity_poly.entity_id
_entity_poly.type
_entity_poly.pdbx_seq_one_letter_code
_entity_poly.pdbx_strand_id
1 'polypeptide(L)' 'MKYLTNINDLDLNGTYTYADYLTWRFEQSVELIKGKIFPMTPAP' A
#
# COMPACT_ATOMS: atom_id res chain seq x y z
N MET A 1 -7.37 11.50 11.69
CA MET A 1 -6.53 10.87 10.65
C MET A 1 -6.89 9.39 10.60
N LYS A 2 -7.19 8.85 9.41
CA LYS A 2 -7.58 7.45 9.22
C LYS A 2 -6.35 6.66 8.82
N TYR A 3 -5.99 5.67 9.62
CA TYR A 3 -4.88 4.77 9.31
C TYR A 3 -5.42 3.55 8.58
N LEU A 4 -4.75 3.14 7.50
CA LEU A 4 -5.08 1.92 6.76
C LEU A 4 -4.33 0.75 7.41
N THR A 5 -5.05 -0.17 8.03
CA THR A 5 -4.48 -1.31 8.75
C THR A 5 -4.55 -2.62 7.97
N ASN A 6 -5.21 -2.63 6.80
CA ASN A 6 -5.29 -3.80 5.94
C ASN A 6 -4.97 -3.41 4.48
N ILE A 7 -4.11 -4.20 3.84
CA ILE A 7 -3.72 -4.01 2.44
C ILE A 7 -4.90 -4.20 1.47
N ASN A 8 -5.88 -5.03 1.82
CA ASN A 8 -7.05 -5.30 0.97
C ASN A 8 -8.01 -4.10 0.88
N ASP A 9 -7.86 -3.09 1.75
CA ASP A 9 -8.60 -1.84 1.67
C ASP A 9 -8.01 -0.88 0.61
N LEU A 10 -6.85 -1.21 0.04
CA LEU A 10 -6.24 -0.46 -1.04
C LEU A 10 -6.71 -0.99 -2.40
N ASP A 11 -7.02 -0.07 -3.30
CA ASP A 11 -7.31 -0.34 -4.70
C ASP A 11 -6.00 -0.50 -5.47
N LEU A 12 -5.70 -1.72 -5.92
CA LEU A 12 -4.48 -2.00 -6.70
C LEU A 12 -4.45 -1.28 -8.06
N ASN A 13 -5.59 -0.80 -8.58
CA ASN A 13 -5.66 0.02 -9.79
C ASN A 13 -5.61 1.53 -9.48
N GLY A 14 -5.68 1.88 -8.19
CA GLY A 14 -5.63 3.24 -7.70
C GLY A 14 -4.23 3.86 -7.88
N THR A 15 -4.20 5.20 -7.84
CA THR A 15 -2.94 5.96 -7.79
C THR A 15 -2.80 6.60 -6.43
N TYR A 16 -1.70 6.30 -5.74
CA TYR A 16 -1.41 6.75 -4.39
C TYR A 16 -0.22 7.69 -4.37
N THR A 17 -0.27 8.65 -3.46
CA THR A 17 0.82 9.58 -3.24
C THR A 17 1.69 9.14 -2.06
N TYR A 18 2.84 9.78 -1.93
CA TYR A 18 3.71 9.57 -0.77
C TYR A 18 3.00 9.94 0.55
N ALA A 19 2.09 10.92 0.54
CA ALA A 19 1.31 11.28 1.72
C ALA A 19 0.36 10.15 2.15
N ASP A 20 -0.26 9.46 1.19
CA ASP A 20 -1.13 8.31 1.48
C ASP A 20 -0.32 7.18 2.13
N TYR A 21 0.86 6.87 1.59
CA TYR A 21 1.78 5.85 2.14
C TYR A 21 2.09 6.07 3.62
N LEU A 22 2.26 7.33 4.06
CA LEU A 22 2.54 7.64 5.46
C LEU A 22 1.39 7.27 6.42
N THR A 23 0.16 7.13 5.90
CA THR A 23 -1.03 6.72 6.67
C THR A 23 -1.19 5.21 6.78
N TRP A 24 -0.39 4.44 6.05
CA TRP A 24 -0.46 2.98 6.04
C TRP A 24 0.20 2.39 7.30
N ARG A 25 -0.49 1.44 7.93
CA ARG A 25 -0.17 0.82 9.22
C ARG A 25 -0.53 -0.67 9.19
N PHE A 26 -0.15 -1.36 8.12
CA PHE A 26 -0.29 -2.80 7.97
C PHE A 26 1.09 -3.47 8.01
N GLU A 27 1.15 -4.76 8.36
CA GLU A 27 2.43 -5.49 8.52
C GLU A 27 3.05 -5.91 7.18
N GLN A 28 2.26 -6.02 6.12
CA GLN A 28 2.74 -6.37 4.78
C GLN A 28 3.60 -5.25 4.19
N SER A 29 4.62 -5.62 3.41
CA SER A 29 5.40 -4.66 2.63
C SER A 29 4.80 -4.52 1.23
N VAL A 30 4.69 -3.28 0.76
CA VAL A 30 4.24 -2.96 -0.60
C VAL A 30 5.21 -1.99 -1.26
N GLU A 31 5.35 -2.12 -2.57
CA GLU A 31 6.15 -1.17 -3.36
C GLU A 31 5.23 -0.13 -4.00
N LEU A 32 5.51 1.15 -3.77
CA LEU A 32 4.83 2.26 -4.44
C LEU A 32 5.71 2.79 -5.56
N ILE A 33 5.43 2.39 -6.80
CA ILE A 33 6.21 2.78 -7.99
C ILE A 33 5.33 3.63 -8.90
N LYS A 34 5.70 4.90 -9.09
CA LYS A 34 4.93 5.88 -9.90
C LYS A 34 3.46 5.98 -9.50
N GLY A 35 3.18 5.86 -8.20
CA GLY A 35 1.84 5.91 -7.63
C GLY A 35 1.04 4.60 -7.73
N LYS A 36 1.60 3.53 -8.30
CA LYS A 36 0.97 2.21 -8.33
C LYS A 36 1.51 1.31 -7.24
N ILE A 37 0.63 0.49 -6.65
CA ILE A 37 0.97 -0.44 -5.59
C ILE A 37 1.30 -1.80 -6.21
N PHE A 38 2.42 -2.38 -5.80
CA PHE A 38 2.79 -3.74 -6.12
C PHE A 38 2.84 -4.55 -4.82
N PRO A 39 2.02 -5.61 -4.67
CA PRO A 39 2.11 -6.50 -3.53
C PRO A 39 3.41 -7.30 -3.62
N MET A 40 4.21 -7.31 -2.55
CA MET A 40 5.31 -8.26 -2.45
C MET A 40 4.73 -9.65 -2.18
N THR A 41 4.88 -10.56 -3.14
CA THR A 41 4.67 -11.98 -2.86
C THR A 41 5.89 -12.47 -2.08
N PRO A 42 5.75 -13.00 -0.86
CA PRO A 42 6.87 -13.66 -0.21
C PRO A 42 7.34 -14.79 -1.12
N ALA A 43 8.66 -14.87 -1.36
CA ALA A 43 9.23 -16.02 -2.04
C ALA A 43 8.88 -17.29 -1.22
N PRO A 44 8.46 -18.39 -1.87
CA PRO A 44 8.13 -19.65 -1.19
C PRO A 44 9.33 -20.26 -0.48
#